data_AF-A0A2E6LFW7-F1
#
_entry.id   AF-A0A2E6LFW7-F1
#
_cell.length_a   1.000
_cell.length_b   1.000
_cell.length_c   1.000
_cell.angle_alpha   90.00
_cell.angle_beta   90.00
_cell.angle_gamma   90.00
#
_symmetry.space_group_name_H-M   'P 1'
#
loop_
_entity.id
_entity.type
_entity.pdbx_description
1 polymer ?
#
loop_
_entity_poly.entity_id
_entity_poly.type
_entity_poly.pdbx_seq_one_letter_code
_entity_poly.pdbx_strand_id
1 'polypeptide(L)'
;MEASGLNNRVLKILSQSSHKAAVDLLGMRLSATIKEKFVEIMITETEAYGRKNTDKMSLFNTYKNIPTSLTLGPPHMSVLRSYGSNRGLFLLTGKKGYGEAVLIKSGKILIGKKHIEKRRKTKMKTDNLNGPGNITKGLGIDDTFDGYNLLS
;
A
#
# COMPACT_ATOMS: atom_id res chain seq x y z
N MET A 1 15.10 3.53 21.26
CA MET A 1 13.77 3.13 21.76
C MET A 1 13.36 1.86 21.02
N GLU A 2 13.51 0.72 21.70
CA GLU A 2 13.12 -0.58 21.16
C GLU A 2 11.60 -0.65 21.05
N ALA A 3 11.12 -0.92 19.84
CA ALA A 3 9.70 -0.98 19.53
C ALA A 3 9.13 -2.33 20.03
N SER A 4 8.55 -2.31 21.23
CA SER A 4 8.05 -3.46 21.95
C SER A 4 6.94 -4.23 21.21
N GLY A 5 7.17 -5.54 21.00
CA GLY A 5 6.16 -6.61 20.91
C GLY A 5 5.31 -6.71 19.64
N LEU A 6 4.59 -5.65 19.26
CA LEU A 6 3.66 -5.64 18.12
C LEU A 6 4.31 -5.15 16.81
N ASN A 7 5.37 -4.34 16.93
CA ASN A 7 6.06 -3.70 15.80
C ASN A 7 6.88 -4.66 14.91
N ASN A 8 7.01 -5.94 15.30
CA ASN A 8 7.72 -6.93 14.49
C ASN A 8 6.83 -7.71 13.52
N ARG A 9 5.51 -7.81 13.68
CA ARG A 9 4.71 -8.65 12.76
C ARG A 9 4.62 -8.02 11.36
N VAL A 10 4.30 -6.73 11.28
CA VAL A 10 4.24 -5.99 10.01
C VAL A 10 5.62 -6.00 9.35
N LEU A 11 6.66 -5.61 10.10
CA LEU A 11 8.02 -5.59 9.57
C LEU A 11 8.48 -6.98 9.13
N LYS A 12 8.18 -8.04 9.89
CA LYS A 12 8.50 -9.43 9.54
C LYS A 12 7.79 -9.85 8.26
N ILE A 13 6.51 -9.52 8.11
CA ILE A 13 5.74 -9.82 6.89
C ILE A 13 6.37 -9.12 5.69
N LEU A 14 6.61 -7.80 5.80
CA LEU A 14 7.18 -7.01 4.72
C LEU A 14 8.63 -7.38 4.42
N SER A 15 9.40 -7.91 5.38
CA SER A 15 10.77 -8.37 5.16
C SER A 15 10.87 -9.66 4.31
N GLN A 16 9.74 -10.32 4.03
CA GLN A 16 9.68 -11.49 3.14
C GLN A 16 9.70 -11.06 1.66
N SER A 17 9.84 -12.02 0.74
CA SER A 17 9.65 -11.74 -0.69
C SER A 17 8.25 -11.22 -0.95
N SER A 18 8.09 -10.40 -2.00
CA SER A 18 6.79 -9.79 -2.33
C SER A 18 5.68 -10.82 -2.52
N HIS A 19 6.01 -12.01 -3.04
CA HIS A 19 5.04 -13.08 -3.31
C HIS A 19 4.45 -13.62 -2.02
N LYS A 20 5.29 -13.84 -1.00
CA LYS A 20 4.85 -14.33 0.30
C LYS A 20 4.17 -13.24 1.11
N ALA A 21 4.75 -12.03 1.10
CA ALA A 21 4.16 -10.88 1.76
C ALA A 21 2.77 -10.55 1.21
N ALA A 22 2.54 -10.65 -0.10
CA ALA A 22 1.23 -10.41 -0.71
C ALA A 22 0.13 -11.30 -0.10
N VAL A 23 0.41 -12.60 0.04
CA VAL A 23 -0.52 -13.54 0.67
C VAL A 23 -0.73 -13.22 2.15
N ASP A 24 0.36 -12.98 2.89
CA ASP A 24 0.30 -12.72 4.34
C ASP A 24 -0.37 -11.37 4.70
N LEU A 25 -0.43 -10.44 3.74
CA LEU A 25 -1.12 -9.15 3.89
C LEU A 25 -2.64 -9.26 3.76
N LEU A 26 -3.17 -10.33 3.16
CA LEU A 26 -4.62 -10.52 3.05
C LEU A 26 -5.25 -10.65 4.46
N GLY A 27 -6.35 -9.93 4.67
CA GLY A 27 -7.01 -9.87 5.99
C GLY A 27 -6.35 -8.89 6.98
N MET A 28 -5.15 -8.37 6.69
CA MET A 28 -4.56 -7.30 7.50
C MET A 28 -5.33 -5.99 7.30
N ARG A 29 -5.18 -5.08 8.27
CA ARG A 29 -5.88 -3.80 8.28
C ARG A 29 -4.93 -2.67 7.93
N LEU A 30 -5.41 -1.74 7.12
CA LEU A 30 -4.77 -0.46 6.86
C LEU A 30 -5.67 0.65 7.38
N SER A 31 -5.10 1.53 8.19
CA SER A 31 -5.79 2.68 8.73
C SER A 31 -5.10 3.97 8.30
N ALA A 32 -5.87 5.05 8.23
CA ALA A 32 -5.37 6.37 7.91
C ALA A 32 -6.18 7.44 8.65
N THR A 33 -5.46 8.38 9.28
CA THR A 33 -6.06 9.57 9.91
C THR A 33 -5.63 10.80 9.12
N ILE A 34 -6.56 11.40 8.39
CA ILE A 34 -6.31 12.62 7.61
C ILE A 34 -7.27 13.70 8.09
N LYS A 35 -6.73 14.84 8.53
CA LYS A 35 -7.50 15.96 9.10
C LYS A 35 -8.49 15.48 10.16
N GLU A 36 -7.97 14.70 11.12
CA GLU A 36 -8.73 14.07 12.23
C GLU A 36 -9.81 13.06 11.80
N LYS A 37 -9.86 12.67 10.52
CA LYS A 37 -10.82 11.68 10.02
C LYS A 37 -10.14 10.34 9.87
N PHE A 38 -10.42 9.46 10.83
CA PHE A 38 -9.97 8.07 10.84
C PHE A 38 -10.80 7.22 9.88
N VAL A 39 -10.13 6.37 9.11
CA VAL A 39 -10.73 5.30 8.31
C VAL A 39 -9.90 4.03 8.47
N GLU A 40 -10.54 2.88 8.34
CA GLU A 40 -9.88 1.58 8.37
C GLU A 40 -10.48 0.66 7.30
N ILE A 41 -9.61 -0.07 6.61
CA ILE A 41 -9.98 -1.10 5.65
C ILE A 41 -9.26 -2.40 5.99
N MET A 42 -9.86 -3.53 5.63
CA MET A 42 -9.22 -4.83 5.55
C MET A 42 -8.77 -5.09 4.12
N ILE A 43 -7.52 -5.50 3.90
CA ILE A 43 -7.00 -5.84 2.58
C ILE A 43 -7.66 -7.13 2.09
N THR A 44 -8.24 -7.09 0.88
CA THR A 44 -8.92 -8.26 0.28
C THR A 44 -8.26 -8.74 -1.00
N GLU A 45 -7.41 -7.93 -1.63
CA GLU A 45 -6.67 -8.32 -2.83
C GLU A 45 -5.35 -7.56 -2.91
N THR A 46 -4.31 -8.29 -3.29
CA THR A 46 -2.95 -7.80 -3.44
C THR A 46 -2.33 -8.29 -4.74
N GLU A 47 -1.33 -7.58 -5.24
CA GLU A 47 -0.52 -8.03 -6.38
C GLU A 47 0.96 -7.84 -6.07
N ALA A 48 1.74 -8.91 -6.21
CA ALA A 48 3.16 -8.93 -5.90
C ALA A 48 3.98 -8.48 -7.11
N TYR A 49 4.96 -7.61 -6.85
CA TYR A 49 5.97 -7.17 -7.80
C TYR A 49 7.33 -7.64 -7.30
N GLY A 50 8.00 -8.48 -8.08
CA GLY A 50 9.29 -9.06 -7.75
C GLY A 50 10.47 -8.16 -8.11
N ARG A 51 11.66 -8.74 -7.97
CA ARG A 51 12.94 -8.08 -8.28
C ARG A 51 13.15 -7.97 -9.78
N LYS A 52 13.93 -6.97 -10.19
CA LYS A 52 14.30 -6.72 -11.59
C LYS A 52 14.72 -7.96 -12.38
N ASN A 53 15.53 -8.84 -11.76
CA ASN A 53 16.12 -10.00 -12.43
C ASN A 53 15.25 -11.26 -12.38
N THR A 54 14.23 -11.31 -11.53
CA THR A 54 13.39 -12.50 -11.33
C THR A 54 11.95 -12.30 -11.78
N ASP A 55 11.52 -11.05 -11.94
CA ASP A 55 10.18 -10.68 -12.39
C ASP A 55 10.26 -9.68 -13.54
N LYS A 56 9.74 -10.10 -14.71
CA LYS A 56 9.66 -9.24 -15.90
C LYS A 56 8.79 -8.00 -15.66
N MET A 57 7.77 -8.13 -14.82
CA MET A 57 6.85 -7.05 -14.44
C MET A 57 7.35 -6.24 -13.23
N SER A 58 8.56 -6.49 -12.74
CA SER A 58 9.16 -5.69 -11.66
C SER A 58 9.02 -4.20 -11.94
N LEU A 59 8.69 -3.43 -10.89
CA LEU A 59 8.58 -1.98 -10.99
C LEU A 59 9.88 -1.35 -11.52
N PHE A 60 11.03 -1.95 -11.25
CA PHE A 60 12.32 -1.49 -11.79
C PHE A 60 12.50 -1.70 -13.30
N ASN A 61 11.69 -2.56 -13.91
CA ASN A 61 11.63 -2.71 -15.36
C ASN A 61 10.52 -1.84 -15.98
N THR A 62 9.51 -1.45 -15.19
CA THR A 62 8.38 -0.62 -15.66
C THR A 62 8.73 0.86 -15.79
N TYR A 63 9.59 1.39 -14.91
CA TYR A 63 9.94 2.81 -14.89
C TYR A 63 11.29 3.09 -15.56
N LYS A 64 11.32 4.05 -16.49
CA LYS A 64 12.58 4.55 -17.09
C LYS A 64 13.47 5.24 -16.05
N ASN A 65 12.85 6.08 -15.21
CA ASN A 65 13.49 6.74 -14.07
C ASN A 65 12.87 6.18 -12.79
N ILE A 66 13.65 5.43 -12.02
CA ILE A 66 13.16 4.76 -10.81
C ILE A 66 12.83 5.80 -9.72
N PRO A 67 11.58 5.85 -9.22
CA PRO A 67 11.25 6.66 -8.05
C PRO A 67 12.12 6.28 -6.85
N THR A 68 12.68 7.29 -6.17
CA THR A 68 13.56 7.07 -5.01
C THR A 68 12.89 6.22 -3.93
N SER A 69 11.58 6.40 -3.72
CA SER A 69 10.82 5.65 -2.72
C SER A 69 10.92 4.14 -2.92
N LEU A 70 10.92 3.63 -4.16
CA LEU A 70 11.02 2.20 -4.44
C LEU A 70 12.34 1.57 -3.99
N THR A 71 13.36 2.37 -3.69
CA THR A 71 14.65 1.88 -3.20
C THR A 71 14.68 1.67 -1.68
N LEU A 72 13.69 2.18 -0.94
CA LEU A 72 13.73 2.26 0.52
C LEU A 72 13.58 0.90 1.22
N GLY A 73 12.84 -0.04 0.62
CA GLY A 73 12.48 -1.31 1.23
C GLY A 73 11.55 -1.15 2.46
N PRO A 74 11.25 -2.26 3.17
CA PRO A 74 10.43 -2.22 4.37
C PRO A 74 10.99 -1.27 5.45
N PRO A 75 10.13 -0.68 6.28
CA PRO A 75 8.66 -0.74 6.28
C PRO A 75 8.02 0.41 5.49
N HIS A 76 8.65 0.88 4.42
CA HIS A 76 8.16 2.06 3.68
C HIS A 76 7.09 1.68 2.66
N MET A 77 6.31 2.67 2.23
CA MET A 77 5.40 2.57 1.09
C MET A 77 5.88 3.41 -0.09
N SER A 78 5.40 3.07 -1.29
CA SER A 78 5.45 3.93 -2.47
C SER A 78 4.04 4.23 -2.98
N VAL A 79 3.83 5.47 -3.42
CA VAL A 79 2.58 5.94 -4.02
C VAL A 79 2.86 6.33 -5.45
N LEU A 80 2.55 5.41 -6.38
CA LEU A 80 2.89 5.58 -7.79
C LEU A 80 1.64 5.98 -8.59
N ARG A 81 1.78 6.99 -9.44
CA ARG A 81 0.71 7.42 -10.35
C ARG A 81 0.47 6.35 -11.41
N SER A 82 -0.80 6.08 -11.67
CA SER A 82 -1.25 5.36 -12.86
C SER A 82 -1.95 6.35 -13.81
N TYR A 83 -2.76 5.85 -14.75
CA TYR A 83 -3.47 6.71 -15.70
C TYR A 83 -4.36 7.75 -15.00
N GLY A 84 -4.23 9.01 -15.42
CA GLY A 84 -5.00 10.14 -14.90
C GLY A 84 -4.67 10.49 -13.45
N SER A 85 -5.70 10.62 -12.60
CA SER A 85 -5.55 10.99 -11.18
C SER A 85 -5.41 9.80 -10.23
N ASN A 86 -5.41 8.58 -10.76
CA ASN A 86 -5.32 7.36 -9.96
C ASN A 86 -3.88 7.12 -9.49
N ARG A 87 -3.76 6.58 -8.27
CA ARG A 87 -2.48 6.21 -7.66
C ARG A 87 -2.60 4.80 -7.10
N GLY A 88 -1.54 4.01 -7.24
CA GLY A 88 -1.39 2.73 -6.54
C GLY A 88 -0.66 2.93 -5.22
N LEU A 89 -1.12 2.23 -4.18
CA LEU A 89 -0.41 2.11 -2.91
C LEU A 89 0.39 0.80 -2.94
N PHE A 90 1.71 0.92 -2.85
CA PHE A 90 2.64 -0.20 -2.84
C PHE A 90 3.30 -0.26 -1.46
N LEU A 91 3.16 -1.39 -0.76
CA LEU A 91 3.95 -1.64 0.46
C LEU A 91 5.29 -2.27 0.02
N LEU A 92 6.41 -1.67 0.40
CA LEU A 92 7.73 -2.18 0.00
C LEU A 92 8.06 -3.44 0.80
N THR A 93 8.66 -4.40 0.11
CA THR A 93 8.94 -5.73 0.64
C THR A 93 10.38 -6.16 0.38
N GLY A 94 10.79 -7.27 0.99
CA GLY A 94 12.09 -7.88 0.76
C GLY A 94 13.26 -6.99 1.18
N LYS A 95 14.33 -7.00 0.39
CA LYS A 95 15.58 -6.30 0.73
C LYS A 95 15.57 -4.86 0.18
N LYS A 96 16.03 -3.91 1.00
CA LYS A 96 16.27 -2.52 0.59
C LYS A 96 17.08 -2.46 -0.71
N GLY A 97 16.64 -1.61 -1.65
CA GLY A 97 17.26 -1.42 -2.96
C GLY A 97 16.82 -2.41 -4.05
N TYR A 98 15.96 -3.38 -3.75
CA TYR A 98 15.58 -4.43 -4.72
C TYR A 98 14.27 -4.15 -5.47
N GLY A 99 13.52 -3.11 -5.07
CA GLY A 99 12.28 -2.70 -5.75
C GLY A 99 11.12 -3.68 -5.62
N GLU A 100 11.20 -4.64 -4.68
CA GLU A 100 10.09 -5.56 -4.41
C GLU A 100 8.97 -4.83 -3.67
N ALA A 101 7.73 -5.06 -4.09
CA ALA A 101 6.59 -4.41 -3.47
C ALA A 101 5.30 -5.23 -3.63
N VAL A 102 4.30 -4.88 -2.84
CA VAL A 102 2.94 -5.40 -2.94
C VAL A 102 1.98 -4.25 -3.18
N LEU A 103 1.29 -4.27 -4.31
CA LEU A 103 0.19 -3.37 -4.63
C LEU A 103 -1.06 -3.79 -3.86
N ILE A 104 -1.69 -2.85 -3.17
CA ILE A 104 -3.02 -3.05 -2.56
C ILE A 104 -4.10 -2.78 -3.60
N LYS A 105 -4.79 -3.83 -4.06
CA LYS A 105 -5.76 -3.75 -5.16
C LYS A 105 -7.18 -3.54 -4.68
N SER A 106 -7.58 -4.18 -3.60
CA SER A 106 -8.90 -3.99 -3.03
C SER A 106 -8.93 -4.17 -1.52
N GLY A 107 -10.00 -3.67 -0.90
CA GLY A 107 -10.23 -3.80 0.51
C GLY A 107 -11.68 -3.59 0.92
N LYS A 108 -12.05 -4.15 2.06
CA LYS A 108 -13.34 -3.97 2.70
C LYS A 108 -13.25 -2.89 3.76
N ILE A 109 -14.12 -1.89 3.70
CA ILE A 109 -14.23 -0.82 4.70
C ILE A 109 -14.69 -1.43 6.01
N LEU A 110 -13.93 -1.17 7.07
CA LEU A 110 -14.29 -1.53 8.44
C LEU A 110 -14.81 -0.31 9.20
N ILE A 111 -14.16 0.84 9.03
CA ILE A 111 -14.47 2.07 9.76
C ILE A 111 -14.40 3.27 8.81
N GLY A 112 -15.29 4.25 9.01
CA GLY A 112 -15.17 5.57 8.37
C GLY A 112 -15.76 5.67 6.96
N LYS A 113 -16.74 4.82 6.59
CA LYS A 113 -17.42 4.84 5.27
C LYS A 113 -17.82 6.23 4.80
N LYS A 114 -18.45 7.05 5.67
CA LYS A 114 -18.87 8.42 5.32
C LYS A 114 -17.69 9.32 4.90
N HIS A 115 -16.52 9.14 5.52
CA HIS A 115 -15.30 9.89 5.16
C HIS A 115 -14.72 9.40 3.83
N ILE A 116 -14.73 8.08 3.62
CA ILE A 116 -14.32 7.44 2.37
C ILE A 116 -15.19 7.92 1.20
N GLU A 117 -16.51 7.91 1.35
CA GLU A 117 -17.46 8.41 0.33
C GLU A 117 -17.21 9.88 -0.01
N LYS A 118 -16.97 10.72 1.02
CA LYS A 118 -16.63 12.14 0.83
C LYS A 118 -15.32 12.32 0.07
N ARG A 119 -14.26 11.59 0.44
CA ARG A 119 -12.95 11.65 -0.26
C ARG A 119 -13.05 11.19 -1.71
N ARG A 120 -13.83 10.13 -1.95
CA ARG A 120 -14.07 9.58 -3.30
C ARG A 120 -15.08 10.38 -4.13
N LYS A 121 -15.81 11.32 -3.52
CA LYS A 121 -16.90 12.07 -4.14
C LYS A 121 -17.98 11.16 -4.74
N THR A 122 -18.29 10.06 -4.06
CA THR A 122 -19.28 9.07 -4.53
C THR A 122 -19.93 8.36 -3.36
N LYS A 123 -21.25 8.12 -3.45
CA LYS A 123 -21.98 7.28 -2.48
C LYS A 123 -21.76 5.81 -2.84
N MET A 124 -21.48 4.98 -1.86
CA MET A 124 -21.12 3.58 -2.04
C MET A 124 -22.27 2.67 -1.60
N LYS A 125 -22.74 1.83 -2.53
CA LYS A 125 -23.78 0.81 -2.25
C LYS A 125 -23.25 -0.34 -1.37
N THR A 126 -21.95 -0.60 -1.41
CA THR A 126 -21.28 -1.67 -0.66
C THR A 126 -20.17 -1.09 0.20
N ASP A 127 -19.54 -1.94 1.01
CA ASP A 127 -18.35 -1.58 1.80
C ASP A 127 -17.05 -1.99 1.09
N ASN A 128 -17.08 -2.23 -0.23
CA ASN A 128 -15.91 -2.70 -0.98
C ASN A 128 -15.26 -1.56 -1.75
N LEU A 129 -13.94 -1.43 -1.59
CA LEU A 129 -13.07 -0.57 -2.38
C LEU A 129 -12.38 -1.43 -3.44
N ASN A 130 -12.97 -1.52 -4.63
CA ASN A 130 -12.40 -2.29 -5.73
C ASN A 130 -11.48 -1.40 -6.58
N GLY A 131 -10.20 -1.76 -6.68
CA GLY A 131 -9.21 -1.09 -7.52
C GLY A 131 -8.21 -0.22 -6.73
N PRO A 132 -6.94 -0.16 -7.16
CA PRO A 132 -5.88 0.50 -6.40
C PRO A 132 -6.11 2.02 -6.23
N GLY A 133 -6.61 2.70 -7.26
CA GLY A 133 -6.97 4.12 -7.18
C GLY A 133 -8.12 4.41 -6.20
N ASN A 134 -8.97 3.41 -5.97
CA ASN A 134 -10.08 3.50 -5.03
C ASN A 134 -9.62 3.31 -3.58
N ILE A 135 -8.58 2.50 -3.36
CA ILE A 135 -7.89 2.36 -2.07
C ILE A 135 -7.24 3.68 -1.67
N THR A 136 -6.39 4.24 -2.52
CA THR A 136 -5.68 5.50 -2.22
C THR A 136 -6.65 6.65 -1.97
N LYS A 137 -7.66 6.84 -2.83
CA LYS A 137 -8.71 7.87 -2.62
C LYS A 137 -9.50 7.65 -1.33
N GLY A 138 -9.87 6.41 -1.01
CA GLY A 138 -10.61 6.11 0.22
C GLY A 138 -9.79 6.42 1.47
N LEU A 139 -8.53 6.01 1.49
CA LEU A 139 -7.60 6.28 2.59
C LEU A 139 -7.14 7.74 2.65
N GLY A 140 -7.34 8.52 1.59
CA GLY A 140 -6.88 9.90 1.49
C GLY A 140 -5.37 10.00 1.23
N ILE A 141 -4.78 8.95 0.63
CA ILE A 141 -3.37 8.86 0.29
C ILE A 141 -3.14 9.50 -1.08
N ASP A 142 -2.21 10.45 -1.12
CA ASP A 142 -1.72 11.09 -2.34
C ASP A 142 -0.18 10.98 -2.42
N ASP A 143 0.42 11.70 -3.35
CA ASP A 143 1.86 11.71 -3.60
C ASP A 143 2.71 12.26 -2.46
N THR A 144 2.12 12.98 -1.50
CA THR A 144 2.84 13.45 -0.30
C THR A 144 3.19 12.32 0.67
N PHE A 145 2.55 11.15 0.51
CA PHE A 145 2.83 9.94 1.28
C PHE A 145 3.84 9.00 0.60
N ASP A 146 4.38 9.36 -0.57
CA ASP A 146 5.40 8.54 -1.21
C ASP A 146 6.66 8.46 -0.34
N GLY A 147 7.12 7.24 -0.04
CA GLY A 147 8.23 6.99 0.88
C GLY A 147 7.87 7.00 2.37
N TYR A 148 6.60 7.11 2.74
CA TYR A 148 6.17 7.13 4.14
C TYR A 148 6.52 5.82 4.87
N ASN A 149 6.93 5.91 6.14
CA ASN A 149 7.25 4.77 7.01
C ASN A 149 5.99 4.29 7.73
N LEU A 150 5.58 3.04 7.53
CA LEU A 150 4.34 2.48 8.09
C LEU A 150 4.35 2.32 9.63
N LEU A 151 5.52 2.40 10.27
CA LEU A 151 5.71 2.19 11.70
C LEU A 151 6.02 3.49 12.46
N SER A 152 5.91 4.65 11.81
CA SER A 152 6.08 5.97 12.45
C SER A 152 4.87 6.40 13.25
#